data_AF-A0A1A8ESG1-F1
#
_entry.id   AF-A0A1A8ESG1-F1
#
_cell.length_a   1.000
_cell.length_b   1.000
_cell.length_c   1.000
_cell.angle_alpha   90.00
_cell.angle_beta   90.00
_cell.angle_gamma   90.00
#
_symmetry.space_group_name_H-M   'P 1'
#
loop_
_entity.id
_entity.type
_entity.pdbx_description
1 polymer ?
#
loop_
_entity_poly.entity_id
_entity_poly.type
_entity_poly.pdbx_seq_one_letter_code
_entity_poly.pdbx_strand_id
1 'polypeptide(L)' 'GCSQSNYIVYGTSVYRGDSNICAAAIHAGVILNEVGGDCTLLKAEGQNFYPGSTRNGITSRQFDGNY' A
#
# COMPACT_ATOMS: atom_id res chain seq x y z
N GLY A 1 -12.92 -8.88 0.94
CA GLY A 1 -11.50 -8.61 1.29
C GLY A 1 -11.25 -7.12 1.41
N CYS A 2 -10.07 -6.71 1.87
CA CYS A 2 -9.75 -5.30 2.13
C CYS A 2 -9.78 -4.41 0.88
N SER A 3 -9.76 -4.98 -0.33
CA SER A 3 -9.94 -4.22 -1.58
C SER A 3 -11.37 -3.72 -1.82
N GLN A 4 -12.36 -4.25 -1.09
CA GLN A 4 -13.77 -3.86 -1.23
C GLN A 4 -14.22 -2.87 -0.14
N SER A 5 -13.37 -2.61 0.85
CA SER A 5 -13.61 -1.61 1.90
C SER A 5 -13.02 -0.26 1.51
N ASN A 6 -13.38 0.81 2.22
CA ASN A 6 -12.71 2.10 2.05
C ASN A 6 -11.25 1.97 2.50
N TYR A 7 -10.31 2.15 1.57
CA TYR A 7 -8.88 2.09 1.82
C TYR A 7 -8.19 3.36 1.30
N ILE A 8 -7.09 3.70 1.95
CA ILE A 8 -6.16 4.71 1.47
C ILE A 8 -4.78 4.08 1.50
N VAL A 9 -4.11 4.12 0.35
CA VAL A 9 -2.74 3.63 0.19
C VAL A 9 -1.95 4.73 -0.50
N TYR A 10 -0.76 5.02 0.02
CA TYR A 10 0.18 5.94 -0.62
C TYR A 10 1.47 5.23 -0.95
N GLY A 11 1.96 5.44 -2.17
CA GLY A 11 3.21 4.86 -2.64
C GLY A 11 3.08 3.55 -3.40
N THR A 12 4.23 3.12 -3.92
CA THR A 12 4.40 1.90 -4.70
C THR A 12 5.76 1.32 -4.37
N SER A 13 5.82 0.01 -4.12
CA SER A 13 6.99 -0.70 -3.57
C SER A 13 7.40 -0.28 -2.14
N VAL A 14 7.40 1.02 -1.84
CA VAL A 14 7.49 1.60 -0.50
C VAL A 14 6.19 2.34 -0.21
N TYR A 15 5.61 2.11 0.96
CA TYR A 15 4.30 2.66 1.34
C TYR A 15 4.43 3.60 2.52
N ARG A 16 3.63 4.67 2.53
CA ARG A 16 3.59 5.58 3.68
C ARG A 16 3.00 4.86 4.89
N GLY A 17 3.53 5.14 6.09
CA GLY A 17 3.21 4.42 7.32
C GLY A 17 1.75 4.49 7.79
N ASP A 18 0.95 5.40 7.25
CA ASP A 18 -0.49 5.53 7.51
C ASP A 18 -1.38 4.87 6.43
N SER A 19 -0.77 4.15 5.48
CA SER A 19 -1.50 3.37 4.48
C SER A 19 -2.19 2.17 5.12
N ASN A 20 -3.35 1.80 4.58
CA ASN A 20 -4.03 0.56 4.98
C ASN A 20 -3.15 -0.64 4.61
N ILE A 21 -2.63 -1.35 5.62
CA ILE A 21 -1.65 -2.44 5.45
C ILE A 21 -2.20 -3.55 4.55
N CYS A 22 -3.45 -3.96 4.74
CA CYS A 22 -4.04 -5.04 3.97
C CYS A 22 -4.19 -4.67 2.48
N ALA A 23 -4.68 -3.47 2.18
CA ALA A 23 -4.76 -2.96 0.80
C ALA A 23 -3.37 -2.75 0.18
N ALA A 24 -2.39 -2.29 0.96
CA ALA A 24 -0.99 -2.15 0.52
C ALA A 24 -0.34 -3.52 0.20
N ALA A 25 -0.63 -4.55 0.99
CA ALA A 25 -0.15 -5.91 0.75
C ALA A 25 -0.77 -6.52 -0.53
N ILE A 26 -2.06 -6.29 -0.77
CA ILE A 26 -2.72 -6.66 -2.04
C ILE A 26 -2.11 -5.88 -3.20
N HIS A 27 -1.97 -4.55 -3.07
CA HIS A 27 -1.33 -3.70 -4.08
C HIS A 27 0.08 -4.21 -4.44
N ALA A 28 0.87 -4.60 -3.43
CA ALA A 28 2.19 -5.18 -3.60
C ALA A 28 2.18 -6.58 -4.26
N GLY A 29 1.02 -7.25 -4.30
CA GLY A 29 0.88 -8.62 -4.79
C GLY A 29 1.38 -9.68 -3.79
N VAL A 30 1.54 -9.31 -2.52
CA VAL A 30 2.01 -10.22 -1.46
C VAL A 30 0.90 -11.19 -1.04
N ILE A 31 -0.34 -10.69 -0.98
CA ILE A 31 -1.52 -11.49 -0.63
C ILE A 31 -2.63 -11.30 -1.66
N LEU A 32 -3.47 -12.31 -1.83
CA LEU A 32 -4.65 -12.25 -2.69
C LEU A 32 -5.85 -11.74 -1.89
N ASN A 33 -6.63 -10.82 -2.45
CA ASN A 33 -7.76 -10.21 -1.74
C ASN A 33 -8.83 -11.22 -1.28
N GLU A 34 -9.00 -12.30 -2.03
CA GLU A 34 -10.04 -13.32 -1.82
C GLU A 34 -9.61 -14.45 -0.89
N VAL A 35 -8.31 -14.75 -0.82
CA VAL A 35 -7.76 -15.82 0.04
C VAL A 35 -7.09 -15.26 1.31
N GLY A 36 -6.66 -14.00 1.28
CA GLY A 36 -5.82 -13.42 2.32
C GLY A 36 -4.39 -13.96 2.27
N GLY A 37 -3.73 -13.98 3.43
CA GLY A 37 -2.37 -14.49 3.60
C GLY A 37 -1.57 -13.69 4.62
N ASP A 38 -0.36 -14.18 4.90
CA ASP A 38 0.59 -13.49 5.76
C ASP A 38 1.41 -12.46 4.97
N CYS A 39 1.74 -11.36 5.62
CA CYS A 39 2.67 -10.38 5.07
C CYS A 39 3.66 -9.94 6.16
N THR A 40 4.89 -9.66 5.76
CA THR A 40 5.92 -9.11 6.65
C THR A 40 6.15 -7.65 6.29
N LEU A 41 6.19 -6.79 7.31
CA LEU A 41 6.47 -5.37 7.14
C LEU A 41 7.90 -5.06 7.56
N LEU A 42 8.61 -4.30 6.73
CA LEU A 42 9.90 -3.70 7.09
C LEU A 42 9.70 -2.20 7.29
N LYS A 43 10.04 -1.70 8.47
CA LYS A 43 10.01 -0.26 8.75
C LYS A 43 11.25 0.41 8.16
N ALA A 44 11.05 1.53 7.49
CA ALA A 44 12.10 2.37 6.93
C ALA A 44 11.84 3.84 7.29
N GLU A 45 12.84 4.70 7.07
CA GLU A 45 12.69 6.15 7.18
C GLU A 45 11.63 6.69 6.22
N GLY A 46 11.02 7.81 6.58
CA GLY A 46 10.06 8.52 5.72
C GLY A 46 10.72 9.03 4.43
N GLN A 47 9.94 9.12 3.35
CA GLN A 47 10.43 9.60 2.04
C GLN A 47 9.63 10.82 1.60
N ASN A 48 10.28 11.91 1.20
CA ASN A 48 9.51 13.09 0.74
C ASN A 48 8.59 12.81 -0.47
N PHE A 49 8.88 11.75 -1.22
CA PHE A 49 8.11 11.34 -2.38
C PHE A 49 7.72 9.86 -2.31
N TYR A 50 6.43 9.57 -2.50
CA TYR A 50 5.89 8.22 -2.68
C TYR A 50 5.11 8.17 -4.00
N PRO A 51 5.58 7.46 -5.04
CA PRO A 51 4.90 7.41 -6.33
C PRO A 51 3.57 6.62 -6.24
N GLY A 52 2.50 7.16 -6.80
CA GLY A 52 1.20 6.46 -6.90
C GLY A 52 1.17 5.50 -8.09
N SER A 53 0.44 4.38 -7.98
CA SER A 53 0.20 3.45 -9.09
C SER A 53 -1.06 2.62 -8.90
N THR A 54 -1.52 1.96 -9.96
CA THR A 54 -2.54 0.90 -9.85
C THR A 54 -1.88 -0.47 -10.06
N ARG A 55 -2.03 -1.37 -9.08
CA ARG A 55 -1.52 -2.74 -9.12
C ARG A 55 -2.49 -3.68 -8.41
N ASN A 56 -2.68 -4.89 -8.95
CA ASN A 56 -3.51 -5.94 -8.34
C ASN A 56 -4.91 -5.46 -7.93
N GLY A 57 -5.52 -4.58 -8.73
CA GLY A 57 -6.86 -4.03 -8.47
C GLY A 57 -6.93 -2.96 -7.36
N ILE A 58 -5.80 -2.56 -6.78
CA ILE A 58 -5.70 -1.45 -5.82
C ILE A 58 -5.05 -0.25 -6.52
N THR A 59 -5.59 0.95 -6.28
CA THR A 59 -4.95 2.20 -6.70
C THR A 59 -4.36 2.90 -5.47
N SER A 60 -3.05 3.11 -5.48
CA SER A 60 -2.36 3.96 -4.51
C SER A 60 -2.24 5.40 -4.99
N ARG A 61 -2.19 6.32 -4.05
CA ARG A 61 -2.03 7.75 -4.28
C ARG A 61 -0.56 8.13 -4.24
N GLN A 62 -0.21 9.11 -5.06
CA GLN A 62 1.08 9.77 -4.91
C GLN A 62 1.07 10.64 -3.64
N PHE A 63 2.22 10.74 -2.99
CA PHE A 63 2.49 11.75 -1.98
C PHE A 63 3.77 12.49 -2.35
N ASP A 64 3.71 13.82 -2.26
CA ASP A 64 4.85 14.72 -2.43
C ASP A 64 4.75 15.77 -1.32
N GLY A 65 5.66 15.70 -0.34
CA GLY A 65 5.63 16.53 0.85
C GLY A 65 6.85 16.29 1.72
N ASN A 66 7.13 17.20 2.65
CA ASN A 66 8.27 17.05 3.55
C ASN A 66 7.90 16.16 4.76
N TYR A 67 8.79 15.23 5.13
CA TYR A 67 8.72 14.44 6.38
C TYR A 67 9.54 15.07 7.49
#